data_AF-A0A3D1E5I4-F1
#
_entry.id   AF-A0A3D1E5I4-F1
#
_cell.length_a   1.000
_cell.length_b   1.000
_cell.length_c   1.000
_cell.angle_alpha   90.00
_cell.angle_beta   90.00
_cell.angle_gamma   90.00
#
_symmetry.space_group_name_H-M   'P 1'
#
loop_
_entity.id
_entity.type
_entity.pdbx_description
1 polymer ?
#
loop_
_entity_poly.entity_id
_entity_poly.type
_entity_poly.pdbx_seq_one_letter_code
_entity_poly.pdbx_strand_id
1 'polypeptide(L)'
;HNDLEEVGKDTYHHTMFEMLGNWSFGQSQPGGNGYFKKEAIEWAWELLTEVYGIDPSWMYVTVFEGSNDADQLEKDEEALALWRNLVPESQILYGNKKDNFWEMGDQGP
;
A
#
# COMPACT_ATOMS: atom_id res chain seq x y z
N HIS A 1 -13.31 -0.74 -8.48
CA HIS A 1 -13.84 -0.03 -7.28
C HIS A 1 -15.37 0.02 -7.27
N ASN A 2 -16.07 -1.12 -7.42
CA ASN A 2 -17.53 -1.16 -7.27
C ASN A 2 -17.91 -2.55 -6.75
N ASP A 3 -18.30 -2.61 -5.47
CA ASP A 3 -18.49 -3.86 -4.74
C ASP A 3 -19.98 -4.18 -4.50
N LEU A 4 -20.89 -3.53 -5.24
CA LEU A 4 -22.35 -3.62 -5.02
C LEU A 4 -22.89 -5.06 -5.02
N GLU A 5 -22.30 -5.95 -5.82
CA GLU A 5 -22.73 -7.34 -5.88
C GLU A 5 -22.32 -8.15 -4.65
N GLU A 6 -21.29 -7.75 -3.91
CA GLU A 6 -20.75 -8.48 -2.75
C GLU A 6 -21.28 -7.93 -1.42
N VAL A 7 -21.84 -6.71 -1.42
CA VAL A 7 -22.46 -6.11 -0.23
C VAL A 7 -23.60 -6.99 0.29
N GLY A 8 -23.46 -7.43 1.54
CA GLY A 8 -24.44 -8.28 2.22
C GLY A 8 -24.29 -9.78 1.93
N LYS A 9 -23.35 -10.19 1.06
CA LYS A 9 -22.95 -11.59 0.90
C LYS A 9 -21.83 -11.96 1.87
N ASP A 10 -20.89 -11.05 2.11
CA ASP A 10 -19.85 -11.21 3.12
C ASP A 10 -19.92 -10.12 4.21
N THR A 11 -18.98 -10.21 5.15
CA THR A 11 -18.93 -9.36 6.35
C THR A 11 -17.99 -8.17 6.22
N TYR A 12 -17.35 -7.95 5.07
CA TYR A 12 -16.27 -6.95 4.93
C TYR A 12 -16.39 -6.02 3.73
N HIS A 13 -17.35 -6.22 2.81
CA HIS A 13 -17.70 -5.23 1.80
C HIS A 13 -18.87 -4.35 2.23
N HIS A 14 -18.73 -3.02 2.04
CA HIS A 14 -19.70 -2.02 2.44
C HIS A 14 -19.95 -1.01 1.33
N THR A 15 -21.18 -0.49 1.20
CA THR A 15 -21.49 0.63 0.28
C THR A 15 -21.01 1.97 0.79
N MET A 16 -20.92 2.14 2.11
CA MET A 16 -20.40 3.33 2.79
C MET A 16 -19.44 2.87 3.87
N PHE A 17 -18.25 3.45 3.91
CA PHE A 17 -17.22 3.17 4.91
C PHE A 17 -16.37 4.42 5.16
N GLU A 18 -15.67 4.45 6.29
CA GLU A 18 -14.72 5.51 6.61
C GLU A 18 -13.31 5.08 6.20
N MET A 19 -12.62 5.90 5.40
CA MET A 19 -11.24 5.66 4.98
C MET A 19 -10.31 6.58 5.75
N LEU A 20 -9.55 6.01 6.69
CA LEU A 20 -8.50 6.72 7.41
C LEU A 20 -7.30 6.87 6.48
N GLY A 21 -6.79 8.10 6.34
CA GLY A 21 -5.70 8.39 5.42
C GLY A 21 -4.71 9.40 5.97
N ASN A 22 -3.50 9.32 5.45
CA ASN A 22 -2.37 10.19 5.72
C ASN A 22 -1.70 10.53 4.39
N TRP A 23 -1.48 11.82 4.10
CA TRP A 23 -1.03 12.29 2.79
C TRP A 23 0.18 13.22 2.90
N SER A 24 1.15 12.98 2.01
CA SER A 24 2.30 13.86 1.76
C SER A 24 2.10 14.54 0.41
N PHE A 25 2.19 15.88 0.36
CA PHE A 25 2.07 16.65 -0.88
C PHE A 25 3.43 17.02 -1.50
N GLY A 26 4.45 16.16 -1.26
CA GLY A 26 5.74 16.19 -1.95
C GLY A 26 6.83 17.07 -1.32
N GLN A 27 8.08 16.73 -1.65
CA GLN A 27 9.29 17.51 -1.36
C GLN A 27 9.66 18.45 -2.54
N SER A 28 8.80 18.54 -3.55
CA SER A 28 9.09 19.12 -4.88
C SER A 28 9.29 20.65 -4.89
N GLN A 29 9.15 21.31 -3.75
CA GLN A 29 9.48 22.72 -3.58
C GLN A 29 10.71 22.90 -2.68
N PRO A 30 11.62 23.85 -2.98
CA PRO A 30 12.74 24.16 -2.10
C PRO A 30 12.22 24.56 -0.70
N GLY A 31 12.50 23.73 0.32
CA GLY A 31 12.01 23.89 1.69
C GLY A 31 10.79 23.03 2.06
N GLY A 32 10.36 22.10 1.19
CA GLY A 32 9.30 21.14 1.51
C GLY A 32 9.75 20.08 2.52
N ASN A 33 8.94 19.85 3.56
CA ASN A 33 9.11 18.77 4.55
C ASN A 33 8.22 17.56 4.19
N GLY A 34 8.15 17.21 2.91
CA GLY A 34 7.40 16.04 2.45
C GLY A 34 8.13 14.74 2.75
N TYR A 35 7.37 13.66 2.90
CA TYR A 35 7.89 12.29 3.05
C TYR A 35 7.43 11.41 1.88
N PHE A 36 8.04 10.23 1.74
CA PHE A 36 7.70 9.26 0.69
C PHE A 36 7.56 7.85 1.28
N LYS A 37 8.01 6.81 0.57
CA LYS A 37 7.80 5.41 0.96
C LYS A 37 8.37 5.07 2.33
N LYS A 38 9.56 5.57 2.66
CA LYS A 38 10.24 5.21 3.91
C LYS A 38 9.40 5.56 5.13
N GLU A 39 9.08 6.84 5.30
CA GLU A 39 8.33 7.31 6.47
C GLU A 39 6.89 6.77 6.43
N ALA A 40 6.29 6.66 5.25
CA ALA A 40 4.93 6.10 5.12
C ALA A 40 4.86 4.65 5.60
N ILE A 41 5.84 3.81 5.24
CA ILE A 41 5.93 2.41 5.67
C ILE A 41 6.23 2.34 7.18
N GLU A 42 7.19 3.13 7.67
CA GLU A 42 7.56 3.14 9.09
C GLU A 42 6.37 3.54 9.98
N TRP A 43 5.63 4.59 9.63
CA TRP A 43 4.48 5.04 10.41
C TRP A 43 3.28 4.10 10.32
N ALA A 44 3.02 3.50 9.15
CA ALA A 44 1.97 2.48 9.03
C ALA A 44 2.30 1.26 9.91
N TRP A 45 3.57 0.85 9.94
CA TRP A 45 4.03 -0.25 10.77
C TRP A 45 3.93 0.05 12.26
N GLU A 46 4.39 1.23 12.70
CA GLU A 46 4.31 1.70 14.09
C GLU A 46 2.84 1.77 14.56
N LEU A 47 1.95 2.34 13.75
CA LEU A 47 0.53 2.45 14.09
C LEU A 47 -0.10 1.06 14.31
N LEU A 48 0.16 0.11 13.41
CA LEU A 48 -0.45 -1.21 13.49
C LEU A 48 0.14 -2.06 14.61
N THR A 49 1.46 -2.06 14.78
CA THR A 49 2.14 -2.98 15.70
C THR A 49 2.35 -2.40 17.10
N GLU A 50 2.64 -1.11 17.22
CA GLU A 50 2.94 -0.49 18.51
C GLU A 50 1.70 0.16 19.12
N VAL A 51 0.94 0.94 18.34
CA VAL A 51 -0.23 1.67 18.85
C VAL A 51 -1.44 0.75 18.98
N TYR A 52 -1.75 -0.03 17.94
CA TYR A 52 -2.87 -0.99 17.96
C TYR A 52 -2.48 -2.37 18.51
N GLY A 53 -1.18 -2.67 18.66
CA GLY A 53 -0.73 -3.91 19.28
C GLY A 53 -0.99 -5.17 18.45
N ILE A 54 -1.10 -5.04 17.12
CA ILE A 54 -1.29 -6.19 16.23
C ILE A 54 0.00 -7.01 16.19
N ASP A 55 -0.12 -8.33 16.36
CA ASP A 55 1.02 -9.23 16.27
C ASP A 55 1.62 -9.22 14.84
N PRO A 56 2.90 -8.83 14.68
CA PRO A 56 3.57 -8.84 13.37
C PRO A 56 3.51 -10.18 12.64
N SER A 57 3.41 -11.30 13.36
CA SER A 57 3.33 -12.63 12.76
C SER A 57 2.04 -12.86 11.96
N TRP A 58 1.00 -12.07 12.19
CA TRP A 58 -0.27 -12.14 11.47
C TRP A 58 -0.32 -11.24 10.23
N MET A 59 0.69 -10.39 10.06
CA MET A 59 0.72 -9.39 9.00
C MET A 59 1.43 -9.92 7.76
N TYR A 60 0.89 -9.56 6.61
CA TYR A 60 1.49 -9.77 5.30
C TYR A 60 1.52 -8.44 4.56
N VAL A 61 2.55 -8.24 3.75
CA VAL A 61 2.69 -7.05 2.92
C VAL A 61 2.85 -7.46 1.47
N THR A 62 2.36 -6.62 0.57
CA THR A 62 2.44 -6.85 -0.87
C THR A 62 3.28 -5.76 -1.51
N VAL A 63 4.18 -6.12 -2.42
CA VAL A 63 5.00 -5.19 -3.20
C VAL A 63 4.74 -5.40 -4.69
N PHE A 64 4.66 -4.31 -5.45
CA PHE A 64 4.45 -4.36 -6.89
C PHE A 64 5.61 -5.08 -7.59
N GLU A 65 5.30 -6.14 -8.33
CA GLU A 65 6.28 -7.03 -8.95
C GLU A 65 6.82 -6.54 -10.30
N GLY A 66 6.31 -5.41 -10.80
CA GLY A 66 6.53 -4.94 -12.15
C GLY A 66 5.45 -5.44 -13.12
N SER A 67 5.48 -4.91 -14.34
CA SER A 67 4.60 -5.34 -15.42
C SER A 67 5.31 -5.31 -16.75
N ASN A 68 5.13 -6.36 -17.55
CA ASN A 68 5.63 -6.45 -18.92
C ASN A 68 4.54 -6.09 -19.95
N ASP A 69 3.47 -5.41 -19.53
CA ASP A 69 2.41 -4.91 -20.43
C ASP A 69 2.85 -3.65 -21.20
N ALA A 70 1.91 -2.92 -21.78
CA ALA A 70 2.22 -1.73 -22.57
C ALA A 70 3.03 -0.65 -21.81
N ASP A 71 2.92 -0.60 -20.49
CA ASP A 71 3.56 0.43 -19.67
C ASP A 71 4.97 0.03 -19.20
N GLN A 72 5.36 -1.24 -19.34
CA GLN A 72 6.72 -1.75 -19.08
C GLN A 72 7.31 -1.25 -17.75
N LEU A 73 6.55 -1.46 -16.66
CA LEU A 73 6.90 -0.94 -15.35
C LEU A 73 7.85 -1.89 -14.61
N GLU A 74 8.88 -1.32 -14.01
CA GLU A 74 9.80 -2.07 -13.16
C GLU A 74 9.17 -2.42 -11.81
N LYS A 75 9.71 -3.46 -11.18
CA LYS A 75 9.38 -3.87 -9.83
C LYS A 75 9.73 -2.75 -8.83
N ASP A 76 8.91 -2.60 -7.80
CA ASP A 76 9.19 -1.63 -6.71
C ASP A 76 10.26 -2.19 -5.75
N GLU A 77 11.51 -2.15 -6.19
CA GLU A 77 12.67 -2.60 -5.39
C GLU A 77 12.91 -1.73 -4.15
N GLU A 78 12.48 -0.47 -4.16
CA GLU A 78 12.58 0.44 -3.02
C GLU A 78 11.64 0.01 -1.89
N ALA A 79 10.36 -0.22 -2.20
CA ALA A 79 9.40 -0.72 -1.22
C ALA A 79 9.81 -2.10 -0.69
N LEU A 80 10.31 -2.99 -1.56
CA LEU A 80 10.81 -4.30 -1.14
C LEU A 80 11.95 -4.19 -0.13
N ALA A 81 12.92 -3.32 -0.39
CA ALA A 81 14.06 -3.12 0.50
C ALA A 81 13.62 -2.57 1.87
N LEU A 82 12.66 -1.64 1.89
CA LEU A 82 12.10 -1.08 3.11
C LEU A 82 11.37 -2.16 3.93
N TRP A 83 10.49 -2.95 3.29
CA TRP A 83 9.75 -4.01 3.98
C TRP A 83 10.65 -5.13 4.51
N ARG A 84 11.71 -5.49 3.79
CA ARG A 84 12.69 -6.49 4.26
C ARG A 84 13.38 -6.13 5.58
N ASN A 85 13.41 -4.84 5.95
CA ASN A 85 13.94 -4.40 7.23
C ASN A 85 12.95 -4.60 8.40
N LEU A 86 11.66 -4.79 8.11
CA LEU A 86 10.58 -4.83 9.10
C LEU A 86 9.97 -6.22 9.25
N VAL A 87 9.84 -6.96 8.14
CA VAL A 87 9.19 -8.28 8.09
C VAL A 87 10.08 -9.34 7.44
N PRO A 88 9.96 -10.62 7.85
CA PRO A 88 10.60 -11.73 7.15
C PRO A 88 10.09 -11.85 5.71
N GLU A 89 10.96 -12.34 4.82
CA GLU A 89 10.66 -12.49 3.40
C GLU A 89 9.44 -13.38 3.14
N SER A 90 9.15 -14.35 4.02
CA SER A 90 7.96 -15.21 3.93
C SER A 90 6.63 -14.47 4.10
N GLN A 91 6.65 -13.23 4.60
CA GLN A 91 5.47 -12.37 4.76
C GLN A 91 5.38 -11.30 3.65
N ILE A 92 6.31 -11.29 2.70
CA ILE A 92 6.32 -10.38 1.56
C ILE A 92 5.79 -11.12 0.33
N LEU A 93 4.67 -10.64 -0.20
CA LEU A 93 4.03 -11.16 -1.39
C LEU A 93 4.30 -10.21 -2.57
N TYR A 94 4.47 -10.78 -3.76
CA TYR A 94 4.66 -10.02 -4.99
C TYR A 94 3.31 -9.93 -5.71
N GLY A 95 2.86 -8.70 -5.94
CA GLY A 95 1.57 -8.42 -6.54
C GLY A 95 1.71 -7.85 -7.93
N ASN A 96 0.84 -8.30 -8.83
CA ASN A 96 0.76 -7.82 -10.20
C ASN A 96 0.18 -6.39 -10.27
N LYS A 97 0.08 -5.84 -11.48
CA LYS A 97 -0.44 -4.49 -11.70
C LYS A 97 -1.89 -4.28 -11.26
N LYS A 98 -2.76 -5.28 -11.42
CA LYS A 98 -4.17 -5.18 -11.01
C LYS A 98 -4.30 -5.00 -9.49
N ASP A 99 -3.44 -5.66 -8.72
CA ASP A 99 -3.58 -5.74 -7.26
C ASP A 99 -2.67 -4.72 -6.54
N ASN A 100 -1.55 -4.33 -7.16
CA ASN A 100 -0.51 -3.51 -6.52
C ASN A 100 -0.08 -2.28 -7.32
N PHE A 101 -0.82 -1.90 -8.36
CA PHE A 101 -0.69 -0.61 -9.03
C PHE A 101 -2.03 0.12 -8.93
N TRP A 102 -2.11 1.12 -8.04
CA TRP A 102 -3.38 1.79 -7.74
C TRP A 102 -3.60 2.97 -8.68
N GLU A 103 -4.80 3.02 -9.27
CA GLU A 103 -5.26 4.13 -10.12
C GLU A 103 -6.63 4.60 -9.61
N MET A 104 -6.85 5.92 -9.62
CA MET A 104 -8.14 6.51 -9.25
C MET A 104 -9.23 6.15 -10.26
N GLY A 105 -8.86 5.99 -11.53
CA GLY A 105 -9.74 5.68 -12.66
C GLY A 105 -8.99 5.84 -13.98
N ASP A 106 -9.70 5.89 -15.11
CA ASP A 106 -9.12 5.94 -16.46
C ASP A 106 -8.17 7.14 -16.70
N GLN A 107 -8.28 8.19 -15.88
CA GLN A 107 -7.44 9.38 -15.89
C GLN A 107 -7.24 9.85 -14.45
N GLY A 108 -6.01 10.18 -14.07
CA GLY A 108 -5.69 10.63 -12.71
C GLY A 108 -4.18 10.68 -12.47
N PRO A 109 -3.76 11.15 -11.28
CA PRO A 109 -2.39 11.01 -10.81
C PRO A 109 -2.02 9.54 -10.55
#